data_AF-A0A929BTF5-F1
#
_entry.id   AF-A0A929BTF5-F1
#
_cell.length_a   1.000
_cell.length_b   1.000
_cell.length_c   1.000
_cell.angle_alpha   90.00
_cell.angle_beta   90.00
_cell.angle_gamma   90.00
#
_symmetry.space_group_name_H-M   'P 1'
#
loop_
_entity.id
_entity.type
_entity.pdbx_description
1 polymer ?
#
loop_
_entity_poly.entity_id
_entity_poly.type
_entity_poly.pdbx_seq_one_letter_code
_entity_poly.pdbx_strand_id
1 'polypeptide(L)' 'MLAARRRGVTTKARLDPVALRADFPILAREVHGRTLAYLDNAASTQKPRVVLEALDEFYRAHYANIHRGVH' A
#
# COMPACT_ATOMS: atom_id res chain seq x y z
N MET A 1 24.33 34.87 23.76
CA MET A 1 23.83 33.48 23.82
C MET A 1 22.65 33.34 22.85
N LEU A 2 22.91 32.97 21.59
CA LEU A 2 21.89 32.38 20.70
C LEU A 2 22.60 31.77 19.47
N ALA A 3 22.90 30.47 19.52
CA ALA A 3 23.36 29.73 18.35
C ALA A 3 22.13 29.27 17.57
N ALA A 4 21.92 29.86 16.39
CA ALA A 4 20.86 29.50 15.48
C ALA A 4 20.99 28.02 15.07
N ARG A 5 20.00 27.21 15.48
CA ARG A 5 19.80 25.84 14.99
C ARG A 5 19.57 25.90 13.48
N ARG A 6 20.58 25.52 12.68
CA ARG A 6 20.40 25.18 11.28
C ARG A 6 19.48 23.96 11.21
N ARG A 7 18.22 24.14 10.77
CA ARG A 7 17.37 23.01 10.41
C ARG A 7 17.98 22.37 9.16
N GLY A 8 18.58 21.21 9.34
CA GLY A 8 19.13 20.42 8.24
C GLY A 8 18.03 20.02 7.27
N VAL A 9 18.30 20.21 5.98
CA VAL A 9 17.50 19.70 4.87
C VAL A 9 17.43 18.18 5.02
N THR A 10 16.23 17.64 5.23
CA THR A 10 16.00 16.18 5.23
C THR A 10 16.24 15.65 3.83
N THR A 11 17.28 14.86 3.66
CA THR A 11 17.58 14.14 2.43
C THR A 11 16.39 13.25 2.09
N LYS A 12 15.77 13.42 0.91
CA LYS A 12 14.68 12.55 0.43
C LYS A 12 15.21 11.11 0.40
N ALA A 13 14.59 10.21 1.17
CA ALA A 13 14.98 8.81 1.20
C ALA A 13 14.98 8.22 -0.22
N ARG A 14 15.99 7.43 -0.55
CA ARG A 14 16.04 6.70 -1.83
C ARG A 14 14.91 5.67 -1.86
N LEU A 15 14.31 5.50 -3.03
CA LEU A 15 13.32 4.46 -3.28
C LEU A 15 14.00 3.09 -3.23
N ASP A 16 13.44 2.16 -2.46
CA ASP A 16 13.81 0.74 -2.45
C ASP A 16 12.64 -0.09 -3.03
N PRO A 17 12.69 -0.45 -4.32
CA PRO A 17 11.63 -1.23 -4.96
C PRO A 17 11.53 -2.67 -4.44
N VAL A 18 12.63 -3.24 -3.95
CA VAL A 18 12.65 -4.63 -3.47
C VAL A 18 11.93 -4.73 -2.13
N ALA A 19 12.19 -3.78 -1.22
CA ALA A 19 11.44 -3.65 0.02
C ALA A 19 9.95 -3.41 -0.24
N LEU A 20 9.61 -2.48 -1.14
CA LEU A 20 8.21 -2.16 -1.46
C LEU A 20 7.45 -3.34 -2.10
N ARG A 21 8.12 -4.23 -2.83
CA ARG A 21 7.48 -5.42 -3.42
C ARG A 21 6.84 -6.31 -2.36
N ALA A 22 7.41 -6.36 -1.14
CA ALA A 22 6.87 -7.14 -0.03
C ALA A 22 5.47 -6.69 0.42
N ASP A 23 5.09 -5.44 0.13
CA ASP A 23 3.76 -4.92 0.43
C ASP A 23 2.69 -5.40 -0.53
N PHE A 24 3.03 -6.06 -1.64
CA PHE A 24 2.09 -6.61 -2.63
C PHE A 24 2.14 -8.14 -2.62
N PRO A 25 1.35 -8.83 -1.77
CA PRO A 25 1.48 -10.26 -1.55
C PRO A 25 1.36 -11.10 -2.83
N ILE A 26 0.52 -10.68 -3.77
CA ILE A 26 0.33 -11.39 -5.05
C ILE A 26 1.61 -11.50 -5.87
N LEU A 27 2.56 -10.57 -5.70
CA LEU A 27 3.82 -10.56 -6.43
C LEU A 27 4.80 -11.65 -5.93
N ALA A 28 4.53 -12.29 -4.79
CA ALA A 28 5.27 -13.46 -4.33
C ALA A 28 4.75 -14.78 -4.93
N ARG A 29 3.59 -14.76 -5.60
CA ARG A 29 2.95 -15.97 -6.15
C ARG A 29 3.72 -16.52 -7.36
N GLU A 30 3.70 -17.84 -7.50
CA GLU A 30 4.12 -18.53 -8.72
C GLU A 30 2.96 -18.77 -9.69
N VAL A 31 3.24 -18.57 -10.98
CA VAL A 31 2.36 -18.86 -12.10
C VAL A 31 3.16 -19.69 -13.11
N HIS A 32 2.66 -20.89 -13.44
CA HIS A 32 3.38 -21.86 -14.28
C HIS A 32 4.80 -22.17 -13.78
N GLY A 33 4.97 -22.29 -12.46
CA GLY A 33 6.25 -22.61 -11.81
C GLY A 33 7.30 -21.50 -11.87
N ARG A 34 6.88 -20.24 -12.09
CA ARG A 34 7.76 -19.06 -12.10
C ARG A 34 7.14 -17.93 -11.30
N THR A 35 7.97 -17.11 -10.65
CA THR A 35 7.52 -15.91 -9.94
C THR A 35 6.76 -14.97 -10.88
N LEU A 36 5.63 -14.44 -10.40
CA LEU A 36 4.80 -13.52 -11.16
C LEU A 36 5.55 -12.23 -11.55
N ALA A 37 5.66 -12.00 -12.85
CA ALA A 37 6.01 -10.72 -13.46
C ALA A 37 4.75 -10.07 -14.06
N TYR A 38 4.10 -9.19 -13.29
CA TYR A 38 2.88 -8.52 -13.73
C TYR A 38 3.23 -7.23 -14.49
N LEU A 39 3.15 -7.28 -15.83
CA LEU A 39 3.54 -6.19 -16.74
C LEU A 39 2.34 -5.46 -17.37
N ASP A 40 1.13 -5.70 -16.88
CA ASP A 40 -0.12 -5.11 -17.42
C ASP A 40 -0.71 -4.06 -16.46
N ASN A 41 0.14 -3.23 -15.86
CA ASN A 41 -0.27 -2.24 -14.86
C ASN A 41 -1.17 -1.13 -15.44
N ALA A 42 -1.18 -0.95 -16.77
CA ALA A 42 -2.01 0.03 -17.45
C ALA A 42 -3.49 -0.37 -17.49
N ALA A 43 -3.79 -1.67 -17.53
CA ALA A 43 -5.16 -2.17 -17.44
C ALA A 43 -5.70 -2.08 -16.00
N SER A 44 -4.89 -2.49 -15.01
CA SER A 44 -5.19 -2.35 -13.58
C SER A 44 -3.94 -2.58 -12.74
N THR A 45 -3.98 -2.21 -11.46
CA THR A 45 -2.84 -2.32 -10.54
C THR A 45 -3.10 -3.26 -9.38
N GLN A 46 -2.03 -3.94 -8.95
CA GLN A 46 -2.05 -4.79 -7.75
C GLN A 46 -2.25 -3.95 -6.48
N LYS A 47 -2.82 -4.56 -5.45
CA LYS A 47 -3.16 -3.87 -4.20
C LYS A 47 -2.14 -4.20 -3.11
N PRO A 48 -1.61 -3.19 -2.40
CA PRO A 48 -0.75 -3.45 -1.27
C PRO A 48 -1.57 -3.90 -0.06
N ARG A 49 -0.90 -4.53 0.92
CA ARG A 49 -1.50 -5.11 2.12
C ARG A 49 -2.39 -4.13 2.88
N VAL A 50 -1.93 -2.89 3.07
CA VAL A 50 -2.68 -1.82 3.73
C VAL A 50 -4.06 -1.57 3.10
N VAL A 51 -4.19 -1.67 1.77
CA VAL A 51 -5.49 -1.52 1.10
C VAL A 51 -6.38 -2.73 1.35
N LEU A 52 -5.79 -3.93 1.35
CA LEU A 52 -6.51 -5.17 1.62
C LEU A 52 -7.03 -5.20 3.07
N GLU A 53 -6.19 -4.81 4.03
CA GLU A 53 -6.53 -4.74 5.45
C GLU A 53 -7.64 -3.72 5.71
N ALA A 54 -7.54 -2.52 5.12
CA ALA A 54 -8.59 -1.50 5.27
C ALA A 54 -9.95 -1.95 4.69
N LEU A 55 -9.94 -2.66 3.56
CA LEU A 55 -11.15 -3.23 2.98
C LEU A 55 -11.73 -4.35 3.85
N ASP A 56 -10.88 -5.26 4.34
CA ASP A 56 -11.31 -6.36 5.22
C ASP A 56 -11.91 -5.81 6.53
N GLU A 57 -11.26 -4.84 7.17
CA GLU A 57 -11.76 -4.16 8.36
C GLU A 57 -13.11 -3.49 8.09
N PHE A 58 -13.21 -2.72 7.00
CA PHE A 58 -14.46 -2.07 6.63
C PHE A 58 -15.61 -3.08 6.50
N TYR A 59 -15.39 -4.18 5.76
CA TYR A 59 -16.44 -5.17 5.55
C TYR A 59 -16.80 -5.97 6.81
N ARG A 60 -15.85 -6.18 7.72
CA ARG A 60 -16.09 -6.92 8.97
C ARG A 60 -16.76 -6.08 10.05
N ALA A 61 -16.39 -4.80 10.16
CA ALA A 61 -16.71 -3.98 11.34
C ALA A 61 -17.56 -2.75 11.04
N HIS A 62 -17.58 -2.27 9.79
CA HIS A 62 -18.13 -0.95 9.46
C HIS A 62 -19.14 -0.96 8.31
N TYR A 63 -19.36 -2.11 7.67
CA TYR A 63 -20.25 -2.20 6.52
C TYR A 63 -21.69 -1.87 6.91
N ALA A 64 -22.17 -0.74 6.43
CA ALA A 64 -23.55 -0.29 6.50
C ALA A 64 -23.86 0.54 5.25
N ASN A 65 -25.15 0.68 4.93
CA ASN A 65 -25.57 1.62 3.89
C ASN A 65 -25.17 3.06 4.29
N ILE A 66 -24.62 3.81 3.32
CA ILE A 66 -24.07 5.17 3.54
C ILE A 66 -25.19 6.19 3.78
N HIS A 67 -26.37 5.96 3.20
CA HIS A 67 -27.55 6.72 3.54
C HIS A 67 -28.06 6.25 4.89
N ARG A 68 -28.37 7.21 5.76
CA ARG A 68 -29.00 7.03 7.07
C ARG A 68 -30.34 6.31 6.89
N GLY A 69 -30.31 5.01 6.67
CA GLY A 69 -31.46 4.14 6.82
C GLY A 69 -31.81 4.22 8.30
N VAL A 70 -32.80 5.04 8.61
CA VAL A 70 -33.40 5.13 9.93
C VAL A 70 -33.80 3.72 10.35
N HIS A 71 -33.04 3.14 11.27
CA HIS A 71 -33.38 2.00 12.11
C HIS A 71 -32.77 2.24 13.49
#